data_AF-A0A0C7NVB4-F1
#
_entry.id   AF-A0A0C7NVB4-F1
#
_cell.length_a   1.000
_cell.length_b   1.000
_cell.length_c   1.000
_cell.angle_alpha   90.00
_cell.angle_beta   90.00
_cell.angle_gamma   90.00
#
_symmetry.space_group_name_H-M   'P 1'
#
loop_
_entity.id
_entity.type
_entity.pdbx_description
1 polymer ?
#
loop_
_entity_poly.entity_id
_entity_poly.type
_entity_poly.pdbx_seq_one_letter_code
_entity_poly.pdbx_strand_id
1 'polypeptide(L)'
;MIIIRPLLLFLGFIFQYIPFLQFFGVAILFFTYFALIRNRNTHIKIMKQVYEANNWQFPDIKEEVANFWFAMYIISIIVMSLFYSFLAKKLINIPFEEWQSISIPNWYFYVFFGFFILSWVSYATMINRIVKDQWQLQESEISHNIVKNRFIKLRNGNTAMLLRIITLDIYEWLLLFFLIRETTMHYIEDGTATGKFAIPVSSGDLKKTDIEPIQDIKVKEKTLEPAKTKALKERKEENLDEIYNELIKKIKGMDDKEKYSTIFADVTIIKNKEISKQILNKLLEEGYITKEEFNKLMEFI
;
A
#
# COMPACT_ATOMS: atom_id res chain seq x y z
N MET A 1 3.14 0.15 16.40
CA MET A 1 3.77 -0.16 15.09
C MET A 1 3.88 1.06 14.16
N ILE A 2 2.82 1.88 14.03
CA ILE A 2 2.78 3.04 13.11
C ILE A 2 3.90 4.06 13.37
N ILE A 3 4.27 4.30 14.63
CA ILE A 3 5.36 5.24 15.00
C ILE A 3 6.73 4.55 15.07
N ILE A 4 6.76 3.29 15.55
CA ILE A 4 8.00 2.53 15.79
C ILE A 4 8.72 2.22 14.47
N ARG A 5 8.00 1.86 13.40
CA ARG A 5 8.63 1.48 12.12
C ARG A 5 9.31 2.68 11.43
N PRO A 6 8.69 3.87 11.33
CA PRO A 6 9.37 5.08 10.88
C PRO A 6 10.58 5.49 11.72
N LEU A 7 10.48 5.36 13.05
CA LEU A 7 11.59 5.69 13.94
C LEU A 7 12.80 4.77 13.71
N LEU A 8 12.55 3.46 13.52
CA LEU A 8 13.58 2.48 13.19
C LEU A 8 14.27 2.80 11.87
N LEU A 9 13.53 3.25 10.85
CA LEU A 9 14.11 3.73 9.59
C LEU A 9 14.97 4.97 9.78
N PHE A 10 14.51 5.93 10.58
CA PHE A 10 15.28 7.14 10.86
C PHE A 10 16.59 6.83 11.59
N LEU A 11 16.56 5.91 12.56
CA LEU A 11 17.77 5.42 13.22
C LEU A 11 18.70 4.68 12.26
N GLY A 12 18.15 3.83 11.38
CA GLY A 12 18.92 3.15 10.33
C GLY A 12 19.62 4.13 9.39
N PHE A 13 18.90 5.16 8.95
CA PHE A 13 19.44 6.27 8.18
C PHE A 13 20.61 6.95 8.90
N ILE A 14 20.44 7.36 10.16
CA ILE A 14 21.52 8.00 10.94
C ILE A 14 22.73 7.06 11.05
N PHE A 15 22.51 5.79 11.39
CA PHE A 15 23.58 4.82 11.58
C PHE A 15 24.36 4.56 10.29
N GLN A 16 23.71 4.61 9.13
CA GLN A 16 24.36 4.42 7.82
C GLN A 16 25.52 5.41 7.57
N TYR A 17 25.40 6.65 8.05
CA TYR A 17 26.39 7.71 7.82
C TYR A 17 27.41 7.88 8.97
N ILE A 18 27.26 7.13 10.06
CA ILE A 18 28.24 7.13 11.16
C ILE A 18 29.20 5.96 10.95
N PRO A 19 30.53 6.21 10.84
CA PRO A 19 31.53 5.14 10.77
C PRO A 19 31.35 4.11 11.90
N PHE A 20 31.62 2.84 11.62
CA PHE A 20 31.36 1.67 12.48
C PHE A 20 29.87 1.33 12.69
N LEU A 21 28.98 2.32 12.80
CA LEU A 21 27.53 2.08 12.91
C LEU A 21 26.87 1.77 11.57
N GLN A 22 27.54 2.03 10.44
CA GLN A 22 27.05 1.75 9.09
C GLN A 22 26.51 0.33 8.91
N PHE A 23 27.09 -0.68 9.59
CA PHE A 23 26.64 -2.07 9.50
C PHE A 23 25.25 -2.26 10.13
N PHE A 24 24.93 -1.52 11.19
CA PHE A 24 23.58 -1.50 11.76
C PHE A 24 22.60 -0.81 10.80
N GLY A 25 23.03 0.25 10.11
CA GLY A 25 22.25 0.89 9.04
C GLY A 25 21.87 -0.09 7.93
N VAL A 26 22.86 -0.80 7.38
CA VAL A 26 22.64 -1.83 6.35
C VAL A 26 21.76 -2.98 6.85
N ALA A 27 21.96 -3.43 8.10
CA ALA A 27 21.13 -4.47 8.70
C ALA A 27 19.66 -4.03 8.83
N ILE A 28 19.42 -2.79 9.26
CA ILE A 28 18.07 -2.20 9.33
C ILE A 28 17.43 -2.08 7.94
N LEU A 29 18.22 -1.72 6.93
CA LEU A 29 17.76 -1.63 5.54
C LEU A 29 17.30 -3.01 5.03
N PHE A 30 18.11 -4.05 5.20
CA PHE A 30 17.72 -5.42 4.81
C PHE A 30 16.54 -5.94 5.62
N PHE A 31 16.52 -5.71 6.94
CA PHE A 31 15.40 -6.08 7.79
C PHE A 31 14.09 -5.43 7.31
N THR A 32 14.14 -4.15 6.92
CA THR A 32 12.97 -3.44 6.39
C THR A 32 12.46 -4.10 5.12
N TYR A 33 13.35 -4.39 4.17
CA TYR A 33 12.95 -5.07 2.93
C TYR A 33 12.32 -6.43 3.19
N PHE A 34 12.95 -7.22 4.05
CA PHE A 34 12.41 -8.50 4.47
C PHE A 34 11.00 -8.35 5.07
N ALA A 35 10.81 -7.38 5.95
CA ALA A 35 9.51 -7.11 6.57
C ALA A 35 8.46 -6.67 5.53
N LEU A 36 8.80 -5.79 4.59
CA LEU A 36 7.90 -5.36 3.51
C LEU A 36 7.48 -6.54 2.63
N ILE A 37 8.43 -7.37 2.19
CA ILE A 37 8.16 -8.54 1.35
C ILE A 37 7.30 -9.56 2.11
N ARG A 38 7.64 -9.84 3.37
CA ARG A 38 6.86 -10.74 4.22
C ARG A 38 5.43 -10.24 4.38
N ASN A 39 5.23 -8.96 4.72
CA ASN A 39 3.90 -8.39 4.87
C ASN A 39 3.10 -8.45 3.57
N ARG A 40 3.73 -8.11 2.42
CA ARG A 40 3.12 -8.24 1.09
C ARG A 40 2.67 -9.68 0.82
N ASN A 41 3.52 -10.67 1.07
CA ASN A 41 3.18 -12.08 0.85
C ASN A 41 2.03 -12.55 1.76
N THR A 42 2.04 -12.13 3.03
CA THR A 42 0.95 -12.44 3.96
C THR A 42 -0.36 -11.78 3.53
N HIS A 43 -0.31 -10.51 3.14
CA HIS A 43 -1.47 -9.75 2.66
C HIS A 43 -2.11 -10.40 1.43
N ILE A 44 -1.32 -10.72 0.40
CA ILE A 44 -1.80 -11.41 -0.81
C ILE A 44 -2.42 -12.76 -0.46
N LYS A 45 -1.80 -13.54 0.44
CA LYS A 45 -2.36 -14.82 0.89
C LYS A 45 -3.73 -14.66 1.56
N ILE A 46 -3.91 -13.64 2.40
CA ILE A 46 -5.20 -13.35 3.05
C ILE A 46 -6.24 -12.94 2.00
N MET A 47 -5.87 -12.02 1.11
CA MET A 47 -6.81 -11.53 0.09
C MET A 47 -7.20 -12.61 -0.91
N LYS A 48 -6.30 -13.53 -1.28
CA LYS A 48 -6.69 -14.70 -2.08
C LYS A 48 -7.84 -15.48 -1.45
N GLN A 49 -7.76 -15.74 -0.14
CA GLN A 49 -8.82 -16.43 0.59
C GLN A 49 -10.13 -15.63 0.62
N VAL A 50 -10.04 -14.31 0.79
CA VAL A 50 -11.23 -13.44 0.75
C VAL A 50 -11.88 -13.46 -0.64
N TYR A 51 -11.09 -13.41 -1.70
CA TYR A 51 -11.60 -13.45 -3.08
C TYR A 51 -12.22 -14.80 -3.41
N GLU A 52 -11.57 -15.90 -3.04
CA GLU A 52 -12.09 -17.26 -3.18
C GLU A 52 -13.42 -17.43 -2.44
N ALA A 53 -13.52 -16.94 -1.20
CA ALA A 53 -14.73 -17.03 -0.39
C ALA A 53 -15.92 -16.22 -0.97
N ASN A 54 -15.63 -15.16 -1.72
CA ASN A 54 -16.65 -14.31 -2.36
C ASN A 54 -16.85 -14.62 -3.85
N ASN A 55 -16.21 -15.66 -4.40
CA ASN A 55 -16.20 -16.00 -5.82
C ASN A 55 -15.75 -14.83 -6.72
N TRP A 56 -14.80 -14.03 -6.26
CA TRP A 56 -14.21 -12.93 -7.03
C TRP A 56 -12.95 -13.38 -7.76
N GLN A 57 -12.68 -12.79 -8.92
CA GLN A 57 -11.46 -13.07 -9.67
C GLN A 57 -10.26 -12.38 -9.00
N PHE A 58 -9.30 -13.17 -8.53
CA PHE A 58 -8.06 -12.64 -7.97
C PHE A 58 -7.17 -12.06 -9.08
N PRO A 59 -6.55 -10.87 -8.90
CA PRO A 59 -5.64 -10.29 -9.88
C PRO A 59 -4.42 -11.19 -10.13
N ASP A 60 -3.89 -11.18 -11.37
CA ASP A 60 -2.70 -11.95 -11.74
C ASP A 60 -1.43 -11.37 -11.08
N ILE A 61 -1.16 -11.81 -9.85
CA ILE A 61 -0.01 -11.39 -9.05
C ILE A 61 1.02 -12.53 -9.04
N LYS A 62 2.23 -12.22 -9.51
CA LYS A 62 3.35 -13.16 -9.52
C LYS A 62 3.97 -13.27 -8.12
N GLU A 63 3.53 -14.25 -7.34
CA GLU A 63 3.90 -14.41 -5.92
C GLU A 63 5.35 -14.81 -5.66
N GLU A 64 6.04 -15.45 -6.60
CA GLU A 64 7.22 -16.25 -6.26
C GLU A 64 8.60 -15.56 -6.43
N VAL A 65 8.64 -14.28 -6.81
CA VAL A 65 9.91 -13.70 -7.29
C VAL A 65 10.56 -12.70 -6.32
N ALA A 66 9.83 -12.14 -5.36
CA ALA A 66 10.35 -11.05 -4.52
C ALA A 66 11.48 -11.50 -3.57
N ASN A 67 11.34 -12.65 -2.91
CA ASN A 67 12.37 -13.20 -2.02
C ASN A 67 13.66 -13.56 -2.76
N PHE A 68 13.52 -14.12 -3.96
CA PHE A 68 14.66 -14.43 -4.82
C PHE A 68 15.47 -13.18 -5.14
N TRP A 69 14.82 -12.12 -5.62
CA TRP A 69 15.50 -10.87 -5.94
C TRP A 69 16.09 -10.18 -4.70
N PHE A 70 15.44 -10.27 -3.55
CA PHE A 70 16.01 -9.77 -2.30
C PHE A 70 17.29 -10.52 -1.91
N ALA A 71 17.33 -11.85 -2.04
CA ALA A 71 18.54 -12.63 -1.78
C ALA A 71 19.66 -12.27 -2.76
N MET A 72 19.36 -12.16 -4.06
CA MET A 72 20.33 -11.73 -5.08
C MET A 72 20.87 -10.32 -4.79
N TYR A 73 20.01 -9.43 -4.30
CA TYR A 73 20.40 -8.09 -3.88
C TYR A 73 21.37 -8.13 -2.69
N ILE A 74 21.08 -8.90 -1.64
CA ILE A 74 22.00 -9.07 -0.50
C ILE A 74 23.37 -9.62 -0.97
N ILE A 75 23.36 -10.69 -1.77
CA ILE A 75 24.59 -11.30 -2.31
C ILE A 75 25.40 -10.25 -3.07
N SER A 76 24.74 -9.42 -3.89
CA SER A 76 25.43 -8.37 -4.64
C SER A 76 26.14 -7.35 -3.75
N ILE A 77 25.47 -6.90 -2.68
CA ILE A 77 26.05 -5.94 -1.73
C ILE A 77 27.21 -6.57 -0.96
N ILE A 78 27.09 -7.83 -0.53
CA ILE A 78 28.18 -8.53 0.16
C ILE A 78 29.41 -8.65 -0.73
N VAL A 79 29.24 -9.11 -1.97
CA VAL A 79 30.37 -9.28 -2.90
C VAL A 79 31.02 -7.93 -3.24
N MET A 80 30.23 -6.89 -3.49
CA MET A 80 30.77 -5.54 -3.71
C MET A 80 31.49 -5.00 -2.47
N SER A 81 30.99 -5.28 -1.27
CA SER A 81 31.63 -4.84 -0.01
C SER A 81 32.96 -5.56 0.25
N LEU A 82 33.03 -6.86 -0.02
CA LEU A 82 34.28 -7.64 0.05
C LEU A 82 35.29 -7.14 -0.97
N PHE A 83 34.84 -6.85 -2.19
CA PHE A 83 35.66 -6.27 -3.24
C PHE A 83 36.22 -4.90 -2.84
N TYR A 84 35.37 -4.01 -2.33
CA TYR A 84 35.79 -2.70 -1.85
C TYR A 84 36.81 -2.81 -0.71
N SER A 85 36.57 -3.71 0.25
CA SER A 85 37.50 -3.97 1.36
C SER A 85 38.86 -4.47 0.88
N PHE A 86 38.88 -5.32 -0.15
CA PHE A 86 40.11 -5.80 -0.76
C PHE A 86 40.86 -4.67 -1.48
N LEU A 87 40.14 -3.85 -2.25
CA LEU A 87 40.72 -2.69 -2.94
C LEU A 87 41.30 -1.68 -1.94
N ALA A 88 40.54 -1.35 -0.89
CA ALA A 88 40.96 -0.43 0.16
C ALA A 88 42.23 -0.92 0.86
N LYS A 89 42.34 -2.22 1.17
CA LYS A 89 43.56 -2.80 1.74
C LYS A 89 44.77 -2.68 0.82
N LYS A 90 44.58 -2.84 -0.50
CA LYS A 90 45.66 -2.63 -1.48
C LYS A 90 46.09 -1.17 -1.55
N LEU A 91 45.15 -0.23 -1.41
CA LEU A 91 45.38 1.20 -1.56
C LEU A 91 45.93 1.88 -0.30
N ILE A 92 45.57 1.40 0.90
CA ILE A 92 45.98 2.00 2.19
C ILE A 92 47.50 2.10 2.36
N ASN A 93 48.25 1.17 1.76
CA ASN A 93 49.70 1.11 1.89
C ASN A 93 50.44 1.81 0.74
N ILE A 94 49.71 2.43 -0.20
CA ILE A 94 50.29 3.04 -1.40
C ILE A 94 50.02 4.55 -1.34
N PRO A 95 51.08 5.40 -1.44
CA PRO A 95 50.93 6.85 -1.55
C PRO A 95 50.00 7.22 -2.70
N PHE A 96 49.20 8.28 -2.54
CA PHE A 96 48.19 8.68 -3.53
C PHE A 96 48.80 8.93 -4.93
N GLU A 97 50.02 9.45 -4.96
CA GLU A 97 50.79 9.75 -6.16
C GLU A 97 51.12 8.47 -6.96
N GLU A 98 51.21 7.33 -6.29
CA GLU A 98 51.52 6.04 -6.89
C GLU A 98 50.26 5.25 -7.29
N TRP A 99 49.05 5.76 -7.04
CA TRP A 99 47.81 5.05 -7.38
C TRP A 99 47.66 4.80 -8.88
N GLN A 100 48.21 5.69 -9.73
CA GLN A 100 48.20 5.53 -11.18
C GLN A 100 49.07 4.36 -11.67
N SER A 101 50.02 3.91 -10.84
CA SER A 101 50.91 2.78 -11.15
C SER A 101 50.29 1.41 -10.84
N ILE A 102 49.14 1.39 -10.16
CA ILE A 102 48.47 0.16 -9.73
C ILE A 102 47.74 -0.46 -10.92
N SER A 103 48.22 -1.62 -11.38
CA SER A 103 47.46 -2.44 -12.33
C SER A 103 46.44 -3.30 -11.57
N ILE A 104 45.16 -2.97 -11.71
CA ILE A 104 44.06 -3.81 -11.25
C ILE A 104 43.79 -4.85 -12.33
N PRO A 105 43.85 -6.16 -12.05
CA PRO A 105 43.59 -7.16 -13.08
C PRO A 105 42.19 -7.02 -13.67
N ASN A 106 42.05 -7.14 -14.99
CA ASN A 106 40.78 -6.88 -15.70
C ASN A 106 39.58 -7.69 -15.17
N TRP A 107 39.81 -8.88 -14.62
CA TRP A 107 38.74 -9.68 -14.02
C TRP A 107 38.08 -9.02 -12.80
N TYR A 108 38.80 -8.17 -12.06
CA TYR A 108 38.22 -7.40 -10.95
C TYR A 108 37.16 -6.42 -11.46
N PHE A 109 37.39 -5.80 -12.62
CA PHE A 109 36.39 -4.92 -13.25
C PHE A 109 35.14 -5.69 -13.68
N TYR A 110 35.30 -6.88 -14.29
CA TYR A 110 34.15 -7.70 -14.68
C TYR A 110 33.32 -8.16 -13.48
N VAL A 111 33.98 -8.56 -12.38
CA VAL A 111 33.30 -8.94 -11.14
C VAL A 111 32.56 -7.73 -10.56
N PHE A 112 33.23 -6.59 -10.42
CA PHE A 112 32.60 -5.37 -9.90
C PHE A 112 31.39 -4.94 -10.73
N PHE A 113 31.56 -4.84 -12.06
CA PHE A 113 30.50 -4.39 -12.95
C PHE A 113 29.34 -5.41 -13.03
N GLY A 114 29.66 -6.71 -13.06
CA GLY A 114 28.66 -7.77 -13.04
C GLY A 114 27.80 -7.74 -11.78
N PHE A 115 28.42 -7.59 -10.61
CA PHE A 115 27.69 -7.48 -9.34
C PHE A 115 26.98 -6.13 -9.17
N PHE A 116 27.50 -5.05 -9.76
CA PHE A 116 26.78 -3.77 -9.85
C PHE A 116 25.49 -3.91 -10.67
N ILE A 117 25.55 -4.51 -11.87
CA ILE A 117 24.36 -4.79 -12.68
C ILE A 117 23.39 -5.70 -11.93
N LEU A 118 23.91 -6.76 -11.30
CA LEU A 118 23.07 -7.65 -10.50
C LEU A 118 22.38 -6.90 -9.37
N SER A 119 23.10 -6.00 -8.67
CA SER A 119 22.54 -5.15 -7.63
C SER A 119 21.42 -4.27 -8.18
N TRP A 120 21.63 -3.65 -9.33
CA TRP A 120 20.62 -2.84 -10.02
C TRP A 120 19.36 -3.64 -10.35
N VAL A 121 19.52 -4.75 -11.09
CA VAL A 121 18.40 -5.56 -11.56
C VAL A 121 17.63 -6.15 -10.39
N SER A 122 18.34 -6.67 -9.39
CA SER A 122 17.71 -7.25 -8.20
C SER A 122 16.95 -6.23 -7.38
N TYR A 123 17.54 -5.06 -7.12
CA TYR A 123 16.88 -3.95 -6.43
C TYR A 123 15.65 -3.46 -7.19
N ALA A 124 15.79 -3.13 -8.48
CA ALA A 124 14.71 -2.58 -9.28
C ALA A 124 13.54 -3.57 -9.38
N THR A 125 13.84 -4.86 -9.57
CA THR A 125 12.82 -5.89 -9.63
C THR A 125 12.14 -6.10 -8.29
N MET A 126 12.89 -6.12 -7.19
CA MET A 126 12.34 -6.21 -5.83
C MET A 126 11.37 -5.06 -5.53
N ILE A 127 11.78 -3.81 -5.78
CA ILE A 127 10.92 -2.63 -5.58
C ILE A 127 9.66 -2.71 -6.45
N ASN A 128 9.82 -3.07 -7.73
CA ASN A 128 8.69 -3.22 -8.63
C ASN A 128 7.69 -4.27 -8.13
N ARG A 129 8.16 -5.40 -7.56
CA ARG A 129 7.27 -6.42 -6.99
C ARG A 129 6.57 -5.92 -5.72
N ILE A 130 7.29 -5.26 -4.82
CA ILE A 130 6.69 -4.71 -3.60
C ILE A 130 5.59 -3.69 -3.95
N VAL A 131 5.84 -2.80 -4.90
CA VAL A 131 4.92 -1.70 -5.24
C VAL A 131 3.82 -2.13 -6.19
N LYS A 132 4.17 -2.73 -7.33
CA LYS A 132 3.22 -3.03 -8.40
C LYS A 132 2.19 -4.07 -7.97
N ASP A 133 2.63 -5.11 -7.27
CA ASP A 133 1.73 -6.19 -6.86
C ASP A 133 0.71 -5.68 -5.83
N GLN A 134 1.15 -4.85 -4.88
CA GLN A 134 0.28 -4.20 -3.89
C GLN A 134 -0.65 -3.17 -4.53
N TRP A 135 -0.15 -2.40 -5.50
CA TRP A 135 -0.98 -1.47 -6.26
C TRP A 135 -2.08 -2.19 -7.05
N GLN A 136 -1.73 -3.26 -7.78
CA GLN A 136 -2.71 -4.06 -8.54
C GLN A 136 -3.77 -4.69 -7.63
N LEU A 137 -3.34 -5.17 -6.46
CA LEU A 137 -4.27 -5.71 -5.47
C LEU A 137 -5.20 -4.63 -4.92
N GLN A 138 -4.66 -3.46 -4.56
CA GLN A 138 -5.47 -2.33 -4.07
C GLN A 138 -6.49 -1.85 -5.10
N GLU A 139 -6.15 -1.81 -6.39
CA GLU A 139 -7.11 -1.47 -7.44
C GLU A 139 -8.29 -2.43 -7.49
N SER A 140 -8.00 -3.73 -7.38
CA SER A 140 -9.04 -4.76 -7.32
C SER A 140 -9.86 -4.65 -6.04
N GLU A 141 -9.25 -4.34 -4.90
CA GLU A 141 -9.96 -4.17 -3.64
C GLU A 141 -10.89 -2.95 -3.65
N ILE A 142 -10.48 -1.86 -4.32
CA ILE A 142 -11.31 -0.68 -4.54
C ILE A 142 -12.52 -1.05 -5.41
N SER A 143 -12.34 -1.82 -6.49
CA SER A 143 -13.48 -2.23 -7.33
C SER A 143 -14.49 -3.12 -6.59
N HIS A 144 -14.06 -3.82 -5.55
CA HIS A 144 -14.93 -4.64 -4.69
C HIS A 144 -15.35 -3.94 -3.39
N ASN A 145 -15.09 -2.62 -3.25
CA ASN A 145 -15.42 -1.82 -2.06
C ASN A 145 -14.82 -2.34 -0.74
N ILE A 146 -13.71 -3.07 -0.80
CA ILE A 146 -12.95 -3.50 0.40
C ILE A 146 -12.21 -2.31 1.00
N VAL A 147 -11.64 -1.48 0.12
CA VAL A 147 -10.87 -0.28 0.45
C VAL A 147 -11.49 0.91 -0.27
N LYS A 148 -11.61 2.07 0.39
CA LYS A 148 -12.25 3.25 -0.23
C LYS A 148 -11.25 4.12 -0.99
N ASN A 149 -9.99 4.14 -0.55
CA ASN A 149 -8.98 5.03 -1.09
C ASN A 149 -7.75 4.31 -1.60
N ARG A 150 -7.11 4.88 -2.62
CA ARG A 150 -5.79 4.45 -3.08
C ARG A 150 -4.70 5.07 -2.19
N PHE A 151 -3.90 4.22 -1.54
CA PHE A 151 -2.74 4.65 -0.74
C PHE A 151 -1.40 4.37 -1.43
N ILE A 152 -1.29 3.22 -2.09
CA ILE A 152 -0.05 2.78 -2.73
C ILE A 152 0.17 3.61 -3.98
N LYS A 153 1.30 4.31 -4.06
CA LYS A 153 1.70 5.04 -5.26
C LYS A 153 2.60 4.18 -6.12
N LEU A 154 2.28 4.11 -7.41
CA LEU A 154 3.11 3.40 -8.39
C LEU A 154 4.47 4.09 -8.52
N ARG A 155 5.55 3.30 -8.44
CA ARG A 155 6.94 3.78 -8.55
C ARG A 155 7.72 2.79 -9.39
N ASN A 156 8.61 3.30 -10.24
CA ASN A 156 9.49 2.48 -11.06
C ASN A 156 10.79 2.17 -10.31
N GLY A 157 11.12 0.90 -10.16
CA GLY A 157 12.33 0.43 -9.48
C GLY A 157 13.63 0.89 -10.13
N ASN A 158 13.68 1.08 -11.46
CA ASN A 158 14.86 1.63 -12.13
C ASN A 158 15.06 3.11 -11.77
N THR A 159 13.98 3.89 -11.75
CA THR A 159 14.02 5.29 -11.31
C THR A 159 14.41 5.38 -9.85
N ALA A 160 13.91 4.48 -9.00
CA ALA A 160 14.31 4.41 -7.60
C ALA A 160 15.80 4.11 -7.44
N MET A 161 16.35 3.17 -8.20
CA MET A 161 17.79 2.85 -8.19
C MET A 161 18.64 4.04 -8.64
N LEU A 162 18.22 4.73 -9.71
CA LEU A 162 18.91 5.91 -10.21
C LEU A 162 18.93 7.03 -9.16
N LEU A 163 17.78 7.34 -8.57
CA LEU A 163 17.66 8.36 -7.51
C LEU A 163 18.48 7.99 -6.29
N ARG A 164 18.50 6.71 -5.92
CA ARG A 164 19.33 6.18 -4.85
C ARG A 164 20.82 6.47 -5.09
N ILE A 165 21.33 6.21 -6.29
CA ILE A 165 22.74 6.49 -6.64
C ILE A 165 23.02 8.00 -6.59
N ILE A 166 22.19 8.81 -7.26
CA ILE A 166 22.39 10.27 -7.35
C ILE A 166 22.31 10.94 -5.97
N THR A 167 21.48 10.42 -5.08
CA THR A 167 21.28 10.97 -3.74
C THR A 167 22.12 10.28 -2.66
N LEU A 168 23.10 9.44 -3.04
CA LEU A 168 23.98 8.72 -2.10
C LEU A 168 23.18 7.98 -1.01
N ASP A 169 22.19 7.19 -1.43
CA ASP A 169 21.27 6.43 -0.58
C ASP A 169 20.25 7.23 0.24
N ILE A 170 20.21 8.58 0.17
CA ILE A 170 19.18 9.35 0.91
C ILE A 170 17.77 9.02 0.42
N TYR A 171 17.57 8.92 -0.90
CA TYR A 171 16.28 8.59 -1.49
C TYR A 171 15.77 7.21 -1.08
N GLU A 172 16.68 6.26 -0.85
CA GLU A 172 16.34 4.89 -0.44
C GLU A 172 15.61 4.87 0.90
N TRP A 173 16.11 5.61 1.88
CA TRP A 173 15.47 5.72 3.19
C TRP A 173 14.13 6.43 3.12
N LEU A 174 14.02 7.47 2.28
CA LEU A 174 12.76 8.16 2.01
C LEU A 174 11.73 7.23 1.36
N LEU A 175 12.15 6.44 0.38
CA LEU A 175 11.31 5.45 -0.29
C LEU A 175 10.78 4.43 0.71
N LEU A 176 11.66 3.82 1.52
CA LEU A 176 11.27 2.86 2.54
C LEU A 176 10.26 3.44 3.54
N PHE A 177 10.47 4.70 3.97
CA PHE A 177 9.53 5.39 4.85
C PHE A 177 8.12 5.48 4.24
N PHE A 178 8.03 5.92 2.98
CA PHE A 178 6.74 6.00 2.29
C PHE A 178 6.11 4.62 2.09
N LEU A 179 6.89 3.61 1.69
CA LEU A 179 6.38 2.26 1.47
C LEU A 179 5.79 1.65 2.76
N ILE A 180 6.50 1.75 3.88
CA ILE A 180 5.98 1.29 5.17
C ILE A 180 4.68 2.01 5.53
N ARG A 181 4.65 3.35 5.37
CA ARG A 181 3.48 4.14 5.69
C ARG A 181 2.28 3.75 4.84
N GLU A 182 2.46 3.72 3.52
CA GLU A 182 1.37 3.44 2.56
C GLU A 182 0.83 2.02 2.75
N THR A 183 1.70 1.01 2.84
CA THR A 183 1.28 -0.38 3.10
C THR A 183 0.61 -0.54 4.45
N THR A 184 1.08 0.15 5.50
CA THR A 184 0.44 0.09 6.81
C THR A 184 -0.96 0.71 6.79
N MET A 185 -1.15 1.85 6.12
CA MET A 185 -2.48 2.47 5.99
C MET A 185 -3.43 1.58 5.21
N HIS A 186 -2.92 0.98 4.12
CA HIS A 186 -3.66 0.03 3.29
C HIS A 186 -4.14 -1.18 4.11
N TYR A 187 -3.24 -1.85 4.84
CA TYR A 187 -3.59 -3.02 5.65
C TYR A 187 -4.52 -2.71 6.83
N ILE A 188 -4.58 -1.45 7.27
CA ILE A 188 -5.54 -1.01 8.29
C ILE A 188 -6.92 -0.83 7.65
N GLU A 189 -7.00 -0.24 6.45
CA GLU A 189 -8.28 0.01 5.79
C GLU A 189 -8.95 -1.29 5.32
N ASP A 190 -8.18 -2.22 4.73
CA ASP A 190 -8.75 -3.51 4.32
C ASP A 190 -9.09 -4.42 5.52
N GLY A 191 -8.49 -4.18 6.69
CA GLY A 191 -8.71 -4.95 7.92
C GLY A 191 -7.81 -6.18 8.09
N THR A 192 -6.80 -6.36 7.23
CA THR A 192 -5.79 -7.42 7.39
C THR A 192 -4.89 -7.19 8.59
N ALA A 193 -4.58 -5.95 8.93
CA ALA A 193 -3.81 -5.60 10.13
C ALA A 193 -4.62 -5.71 11.44
N THR A 194 -5.96 -5.63 11.36
CA THR A 194 -6.86 -5.72 12.52
C THR A 194 -7.34 -7.14 12.81
N GLY A 195 -6.97 -8.12 11.97
CA GLY A 195 -7.39 -9.50 12.12
C GLY A 195 -8.85 -9.76 11.73
N LYS A 196 -9.47 -8.82 10.98
CA LYS A 196 -10.84 -8.97 10.44
C LYS A 196 -10.97 -10.24 9.58
N PHE A 197 -9.87 -10.64 8.95
CA PHE A 197 -9.72 -11.86 8.17
C PHE A 197 -8.63 -12.73 8.82
N ALA A 198 -8.95 -13.36 9.94
CA ALA A 198 -8.04 -14.30 10.58
C ALA A 198 -7.84 -15.53 9.67
N ILE A 199 -6.61 -15.76 9.25
CA ILE A 199 -6.23 -17.00 8.57
C ILE A 199 -6.34 -18.14 9.59
N PRO A 200 -7.04 -19.25 9.32
CA PRO A 200 -6.83 -20.47 10.08
C PRO A 200 -5.36 -20.85 9.90
N VAL A 201 -4.57 -20.75 10.97
CA VAL A 201 -3.18 -21.20 10.97
C VAL A 201 -3.17 -22.62 10.42
N SER A 202 -2.41 -22.87 9.35
CA SER A 202 -2.17 -24.22 8.87
C SER A 202 -1.40 -24.96 9.96
N SER A 203 -2.15 -25.59 10.87
CA SER A 203 -1.64 -26.47 11.89
C SER A 203 -1.23 -27.75 11.19
N GLY A 204 0.03 -27.80 10.77
CA GLY A 204 0.76 -29.06 10.81
C GLY A 204 0.67 -29.56 12.25
N ASP A 205 0.00 -30.70 12.44
CA ASP A 205 -0.18 -31.41 13.70
C ASP A 205 -0.77 -30.58 14.85
N LEU A 206 -2.09 -30.46 14.91
CA LEU A 206 -2.80 -30.48 16.19
C LEU A 206 -4.20 -31.07 15.99
N LYS A 207 -4.49 -32.06 16.83
CA LYS A 207 -5.67 -32.93 16.82
C LYS A 207 -6.97 -32.14 16.78
N LYS A 208 -7.97 -32.75 16.11
CA LYS A 208 -9.41 -32.44 16.15
C LYS A 208 -9.79 -31.66 17.40
N THR A 209 -10.17 -30.41 17.22
CA THR A 209 -11.05 -29.71 18.15
C THR A 209 -12.17 -29.13 17.32
N ASP A 210 -13.39 -29.52 17.66
CA ASP A 210 -14.61 -29.22 16.94
C ASP A 210 -14.80 -27.71 16.77
N ILE A 211 -15.05 -27.29 15.53
CA ILE A 211 -15.42 -25.93 15.19
C ILE A 211 -16.95 -25.86 15.27
N GLU A 212 -17.47 -25.28 16.35
CA GLU A 212 -18.87 -24.84 16.40
C GLU A 212 -19.07 -23.62 15.49
N PRO A 213 -20.21 -23.53 14.77
CA PRO A 213 -20.56 -22.36 13.99
C PRO A 213 -20.83 -21.16 14.92
N ILE A 214 -20.35 -20.00 14.49
CA ILE A 214 -20.44 -18.72 15.18
C ILE A 214 -21.90 -18.43 15.57
N GLN A 215 -22.19 -18.54 16.88
CA GLN A 215 -23.38 -17.97 17.49
C GLN A 215 -23.13 -16.51 17.89
N ASP A 216 -24.18 -15.72 17.74
CA ASP A 216 -24.35 -14.35 18.22
C ASP A 216 -23.73 -14.12 19.60
N ILE A 217 -22.64 -13.34 19.64
CA ILE A 217 -22.18 -12.77 20.90
C ILE A 217 -23.02 -11.51 21.18
N LYS A 218 -24.10 -11.72 21.95
CA LYS A 218 -24.70 -10.69 22.80
C LYS A 218 -23.64 -10.18 23.77
N VAL A 219 -23.20 -8.94 23.58
CA VAL A 219 -22.39 -8.22 24.58
C VAL A 219 -23.33 -7.62 25.62
N LYS A 220 -23.17 -8.03 26.88
CA LYS A 220 -23.79 -7.41 28.07
C LYS A 220 -23.23 -5.99 28.26
N GLU A 221 -24.15 -5.06 28.49
CA GLU A 221 -23.93 -3.65 28.80
C GLU A 221 -22.98 -3.43 29.99
N LYS A 222 -22.06 -2.46 29.82
CA LYS A 222 -21.70 -1.54 30.90
C LYS A 222 -21.79 -0.11 30.35
N THR A 223 -22.69 0.63 30.96
CA THR A 223 -23.21 1.95 30.61
C THR A 223 -22.11 3.00 30.49
N LEU A 224 -21.94 3.56 29.29
CA LEU A 224 -21.64 4.97 29.08
C LEU A 224 -22.54 5.46 27.95
N GLU A 225 -23.34 6.47 28.24
CA GLU A 225 -24.43 6.96 27.39
C GLU A 225 -23.97 7.31 25.97
N PRO A 226 -24.59 6.75 24.92
CA PRO A 226 -24.30 7.11 23.55
C PRO A 226 -25.21 8.24 23.06
N ALA A 227 -24.61 9.23 22.42
CA ALA A 227 -25.31 10.17 21.55
C ALA A 227 -26.00 9.39 20.42
N LYS A 228 -27.33 9.51 20.35
CA LYS A 228 -28.20 8.83 19.39
C LYS A 228 -27.82 9.18 17.95
N THR A 229 -27.16 8.25 17.27
CA THR A 229 -27.17 8.20 15.80
C THR A 229 -27.82 6.89 15.40
N LYS A 230 -29.06 6.99 14.90
CA LYS A 230 -29.89 5.85 14.49
C LYS A 230 -29.22 5.09 13.35
N ALA A 231 -29.15 3.77 13.52
CA ALA A 231 -28.80 2.81 12.49
C ALA A 231 -29.69 2.96 11.24
N LEU A 232 -29.06 2.79 10.08
CA LEU A 232 -29.69 2.61 8.78
C LEU A 232 -30.75 1.50 8.89
N LYS A 233 -32.01 1.89 8.81
CA LYS A 233 -33.09 0.97 8.43
C LYS A 233 -32.95 0.70 6.94
N GLU A 234 -33.05 -0.57 6.56
CA GLU A 234 -33.48 -0.95 5.21
C GLU A 234 -34.79 -0.20 4.89
N ARG A 235 -34.72 0.84 4.04
CA ARG A 235 -35.90 1.59 3.60
C ARG A 235 -36.63 0.75 2.55
N LYS A 236 -37.72 0.13 2.99
CA LYS A 236 -38.85 -0.22 2.13
C LYS A 236 -39.69 1.06 1.91
N GLU A 237 -40.11 1.24 0.65
CA GLU A 237 -40.95 2.33 0.10
C GLU A 237 -40.26 3.71 0.01
N GLU A 238 -39.72 4.00 -1.18
CA GLU A 238 -39.11 5.29 -1.55
C GLU A 238 -40.19 6.38 -1.67
N ASN A 239 -40.48 7.08 -0.56
CA ASN A 239 -41.32 8.28 -0.59
C ASN A 239 -40.47 9.45 -1.12
N LEU A 240 -40.80 9.95 -2.31
CA LEU A 240 -40.02 10.95 -3.05
C LEU A 240 -39.72 12.21 -2.23
N ASP A 241 -40.71 12.68 -1.47
CA ASP A 241 -40.56 13.89 -0.66
C ASP A 241 -39.63 13.69 0.55
N GLU A 242 -39.50 12.46 1.06
CA GLU A 242 -38.56 12.18 2.16
C GLU A 242 -37.11 12.19 1.65
N ILE A 243 -36.86 11.58 0.49
CA ILE A 243 -35.54 11.56 -0.15
C ILE A 243 -35.11 12.97 -0.57
N TYR A 244 -36.03 13.74 -1.18
CA TYR A 244 -35.77 15.13 -1.56
C TYR A 244 -35.42 15.99 -0.34
N ASN A 245 -36.23 15.95 0.72
CA ASN A 245 -36.01 16.78 1.90
C ASN A 245 -34.71 16.42 2.65
N GLU A 246 -34.31 15.14 2.66
CA GLU A 246 -33.02 14.74 3.21
C GLU A 246 -31.84 15.26 2.38
N LEU A 247 -31.95 15.18 1.05
CA LEU A 247 -30.92 15.70 0.15
C LEU A 247 -30.76 17.22 0.33
N ILE A 248 -31.86 17.98 0.37
CA ILE A 248 -31.83 19.42 0.63
C ILE A 248 -31.17 19.74 1.98
N LYS A 249 -31.48 18.98 3.04
CA LYS A 249 -30.83 19.17 4.34
C LYS A 249 -29.32 18.94 4.30
N LYS A 250 -28.85 17.97 3.51
CA LYS A 250 -27.42 17.69 3.36
C LYS A 250 -26.71 18.79 2.59
N ILE A 251 -27.28 19.26 1.48
CA ILE A 251 -26.60 20.22 0.59
C ILE A 251 -26.69 21.67 1.07
N LYS A 252 -27.51 21.96 2.09
CA LYS A 252 -27.68 23.32 2.61
C LYS A 252 -26.42 23.79 3.32
N GLY A 253 -25.73 24.76 2.71
CA GLY A 253 -24.51 25.38 3.25
C GLY A 253 -23.20 24.74 2.75
N MET A 254 -23.27 23.82 1.80
CA MET A 254 -22.11 23.29 1.09
C MET A 254 -21.63 24.25 -0.01
N ASP A 255 -20.36 24.15 -0.39
CA ASP A 255 -19.85 24.81 -1.60
C ASP A 255 -20.41 24.15 -2.88
N ASP A 256 -20.32 24.83 -4.02
CA ASP A 256 -20.93 24.35 -5.28
C ASP A 256 -20.35 23.00 -5.76
N LYS A 257 -19.08 22.70 -5.46
CA LYS A 257 -18.43 21.44 -5.88
C LYS A 257 -18.83 20.25 -5.00
N GLU A 258 -18.88 20.47 -3.68
CA GLU A 258 -19.35 19.51 -2.69
C GLU A 258 -20.85 19.23 -2.87
N LYS A 259 -21.62 20.28 -3.17
CA LYS A 259 -23.04 20.19 -3.51
C LYS A 259 -23.27 19.29 -4.72
N TYR A 260 -22.57 19.53 -5.83
CA TYR A 260 -22.71 18.69 -7.03
C TYR A 260 -22.30 17.24 -6.76
N SER A 261 -21.19 17.02 -6.03
CA SER A 261 -20.70 15.68 -5.72
C SER A 261 -21.67 14.90 -4.82
N THR A 262 -22.29 15.59 -3.86
CA THR A 262 -23.30 15.01 -2.96
C THR A 262 -24.59 14.67 -3.70
N ILE A 263 -25.06 15.56 -4.59
CA ILE A 263 -26.22 15.31 -5.43
C ILE A 263 -25.96 14.14 -6.37
N PHE A 264 -24.79 14.09 -7.00
CA PHE A 264 -24.39 12.97 -7.85
C PHE A 264 -24.44 11.64 -7.09
N ALA A 265 -23.82 11.56 -5.91
CA ALA A 265 -23.80 10.33 -5.12
C ALA A 265 -25.21 9.90 -4.68
N ASP A 266 -25.99 10.80 -4.10
CA ASP A 266 -27.29 10.44 -3.51
C ASP A 266 -28.34 10.15 -4.59
N VAL A 267 -28.32 10.82 -5.75
CA VAL A 267 -29.31 10.60 -6.83
C VAL A 267 -29.00 9.34 -7.64
N THR A 268 -27.72 9.01 -7.85
CA THR A 268 -27.31 7.83 -8.66
C THR A 268 -27.44 6.51 -7.89
N ILE A 269 -27.53 6.54 -6.56
CA ILE A 269 -27.77 5.36 -5.72
C ILE A 269 -29.26 4.94 -5.72
N ILE A 270 -30.18 5.85 -6.06
CA ILE A 270 -31.62 5.56 -6.11
C ILE A 270 -31.89 4.55 -7.23
N LYS A 271 -32.49 3.40 -6.87
CA LYS A 271 -32.73 2.30 -7.82
C LYS A 271 -33.85 2.62 -8.81
N ASN A 272 -34.83 3.42 -8.40
CA ASN A 272 -35.94 3.84 -9.26
C ASN A 272 -35.57 5.07 -10.09
N LYS A 273 -35.29 4.84 -11.38
CA LYS A 273 -34.92 5.90 -12.33
C LYS A 273 -35.96 7.01 -12.47
N GLU A 274 -37.26 6.71 -12.31
CA GLU A 274 -38.30 7.74 -12.40
C GLU A 274 -38.25 8.68 -11.20
N ILE A 275 -37.98 8.15 -10.00
CA ILE A 275 -37.82 8.94 -8.78
C ILE A 275 -36.55 9.79 -8.86
N SER A 276 -35.43 9.25 -9.36
CA SER A 276 -34.21 10.02 -9.57
C SER A 276 -34.43 11.19 -10.54
N LYS A 277 -35.16 10.96 -11.64
CA LYS A 277 -35.50 12.01 -12.62
C LYS A 277 -36.38 13.10 -12.01
N GLN A 278 -37.39 12.73 -11.22
CA GLN A 278 -38.27 13.69 -10.57
C GLN A 278 -37.53 14.53 -9.51
N ILE A 279 -36.58 13.94 -8.78
CA ILE A 279 -35.71 14.66 -7.83
C ILE A 279 -34.80 15.65 -8.57
N LEU A 280 -34.17 15.25 -9.67
CA LEU A 280 -33.33 16.16 -10.47
C LEU A 280 -34.12 17.33 -11.05
N ASN A 281 -35.35 17.09 -11.52
CA ASN A 281 -36.22 18.15 -12.00
C ASN A 281 -36.55 19.17 -10.90
N LYS A 282 -36.92 18.69 -9.69
CA LYS A 282 -37.15 19.59 -8.55
C LYS A 282 -35.89 20.39 -8.16
N LEU A 283 -34.71 19.76 -8.16
CA LEU A 283 -33.44 20.44 -7.87
C LEU A 283 -33.09 21.51 -8.92
N LEU A 284 -33.44 21.28 -10.19
CA LEU A 284 -33.25 22.25 -11.26
C LEU A 284 -34.25 23.42 -11.13
N GLU A 285 -35.53 23.14 -10.87
CA GLU A 285 -36.58 24.14 -10.71
C GLU A 285 -36.32 25.07 -9.51
N GLU A 286 -35.82 24.52 -8.40
CA GLU A 286 -35.49 25.29 -7.20
C GLU A 286 -34.06 25.90 -7.24
N GLY A 287 -33.33 25.74 -8.34
CA GLY A 287 -32.03 26.38 -8.56
C GLY A 287 -30.87 25.78 -7.76
N TYR A 288 -30.99 24.53 -7.29
CA TYR A 288 -29.89 23.84 -6.62
C TYR A 288 -28.84 23.30 -7.58
N ILE A 289 -29.19 23.06 -8.84
CA ILE A 289 -28.25 22.64 -9.89
C ILE A 289 -28.44 23.49 -11.14
N THR A 290 -27.37 23.65 -11.90
CA THR A 290 -27.42 24.31 -13.21
C THR A 290 -27.97 23.36 -14.28
N LYS A 291 -28.42 23.92 -15.40
CA LYS A 291 -28.89 23.12 -16.56
C LYS A 291 -27.80 22.21 -17.13
N GLU A 292 -26.54 22.64 -17.06
CA GLU A 292 -25.40 21.82 -17.52
C GLU A 292 -25.16 20.61 -16.60
N GLU A 293 -25.21 20.82 -15.28
CA GLU A 293 -25.09 19.77 -14.27
C GLU A 293 -26.26 18.77 -14.33
N PHE A 294 -27.48 19.28 -14.53
CA PHE A 294 -28.66 18.46 -14.74
C PHE A 294 -28.48 17.50 -15.94
N ASN A 295 -28.00 18.02 -17.08
CA ASN A 295 -27.78 17.20 -18.28
C ASN A 295 -26.75 16.10 -18.03
N LYS A 296 -25.64 16.42 -17.34
CA LYS A 296 -24.60 15.43 -16.98
C LYS A 296 -25.12 14.33 -16.05
N LEU A 297 -25.97 14.69 -15.10
CA LEU A 297 -26.61 13.73 -14.18
C LEU A 297 -27.64 12.85 -14.92
N MET A 298 -28.37 13.42 -15.87
CA MET A 298 -29.32 12.70 -16.71
C MET A 298 -28.67 11.72 -17.68
N GLU A 299 -27.47 12.01 -18.19
CA GLU A 299 -26.71 11.05 -19.03
C GLU A 299 -26.26 9.81 -18.25
N PHE A 300 -26.10 9.92 -16.93
CA PHE A 300 -25.63 8.84 -16.08
C PHE A 300 -26.75 7.89 -15.59
N ILE A 301 -27.98 8.40 -15.45
CA ILE A 301 -29.17 7.67 -14.93
C ILE A 301 -29.88 6.89 -16.03
#